data_AF-A0A819CS70-F1
#
_entry.id   AF-A0A819CS70-F1
#
_cell.length_a   1.000
_cell.length_b   1.000
_cell.length_c   1.000
_cell.angle_alpha   90.00
_cell.angle_beta   90.00
_cell.angle_gamma   90.00
#
_symmetry.space_group_name_H-M   'P 1'
#
loop_
_entity.id
_entity.type
_entity.pdbx_description
1 polymer ?
#
loop_
_entity_poly.entity_id
_entity_poly.type
_entity_poly.pdbx_seq_one_letter_code
_entity_poly.pdbx_strand_id
1 'polypeptide(L)'
;MGCFPGRPAARATPTDDKPTTSHRATTIGENSSRQRRQKDFEATEEEATEMYDVFMNGNKPDEIIQKGIPLDTIASKWMQPPIMKSMDEINDKNFTFTIKPWKYDSSRPNREPKPDNNENTDNDLWDDDHPLPLLRIGTNRSITMSQQQVASLLACAFFCLFPYRSYQIRKKEYENYQDPNFETLYQKGPPQKIEKLKCILHYFRRVTQKMPNGVITIQRFALPTHRFPQWSDLTTGLCDLHLTTGEKIEDINGALQVDFANKYIGGGVLGGGCVQEEIRFTICPEMLVSLLLCEKMEINECIFLIGCERYSSYRGYAKSFQFDEDYEDNTPRDNWGRRWCHVVAMDAIYFRNPSDQYQMKAVDRELLKAYTSFSPLGKGSDYEFAIATGNWGCGAFNGDKQLKAIIQLMAASEARRPLIYAAYGDKNLITSFSVVYDYLKNQGATVGDLYYYLIRYYRKPHRDSLFEYIFTIPVSSLRC
;
A
#
# COMPACT_ATOMS: atom_id res chain seq x y z
N MET A 1 50.76 -70.10 13.40
CA MET A 1 49.81 -70.81 12.51
C MET A 1 48.85 -69.74 12.01
N GLY A 2 49.08 -69.02 10.91
CA GLY A 2 49.28 -69.45 9.51
C GLY A 2 47.97 -69.13 8.77
N CYS A 3 47.86 -68.36 7.68
CA CYS A 3 48.83 -67.88 6.68
C CYS A 3 48.23 -66.68 5.89
N PHE A 4 49.06 -65.70 5.51
CA PHE A 4 48.94 -64.89 4.26
C PHE A 4 49.46 -65.74 3.05
N PRO A 5 49.60 -65.32 1.76
CA PRO A 5 49.46 -64.00 1.08
C PRO A 5 48.89 -64.04 -0.38
N GLY A 6 48.93 -62.91 -1.11
CA GLY A 6 48.93 -62.88 -2.59
C GLY A 6 48.85 -61.50 -3.27
N ARG A 7 50.00 -60.83 -3.50
CA ARG A 7 50.25 -59.70 -4.44
C ARG A 7 50.60 -60.25 -5.86
N PRO A 8 50.97 -59.49 -6.94
CA PRO A 8 50.98 -58.02 -7.23
C PRO A 8 50.58 -57.58 -8.69
N ALA A 9 50.47 -56.25 -8.87
CA ALA A 9 50.90 -55.35 -9.97
C ALA A 9 50.88 -55.74 -11.48
N ALA A 10 50.36 -54.82 -12.30
CA ALA A 10 50.93 -54.47 -13.60
C ALA A 10 50.72 -52.96 -13.90
N ARG A 11 51.78 -52.33 -14.41
CA ARG A 11 51.92 -50.91 -14.74
C ARG A 11 52.14 -50.82 -16.26
N ALA A 12 51.36 -50.05 -17.00
CA ALA A 12 51.71 -49.54 -18.34
C ALA A 12 50.79 -48.36 -18.73
N THR A 13 51.38 -47.17 -18.82
CA THR A 13 50.95 -46.01 -19.63
C THR A 13 51.51 -46.15 -21.06
N PRO A 14 51.32 -45.22 -22.01
CA PRO A 14 50.19 -44.32 -22.35
C PRO A 14 49.83 -44.40 -23.86
N THR A 15 48.68 -43.87 -24.29
CA THR A 15 48.55 -43.29 -25.64
C THR A 15 47.61 -42.10 -25.62
N ASP A 16 48.17 -40.94 -26.00
CA ASP A 16 47.48 -39.73 -26.40
C ASP A 16 46.53 -40.01 -27.58
N ASP A 17 45.34 -39.39 -27.55
CA ASP A 17 44.80 -38.76 -28.76
C ASP A 17 43.86 -37.60 -28.38
N LYS A 18 44.11 -36.46 -29.04
CA LYS A 18 43.41 -35.19 -28.91
C LYS A 18 42.17 -35.12 -29.83
N PRO A 19 41.29 -34.11 -29.67
CA PRO A 19 39.85 -34.21 -29.88
C PRO A 19 39.36 -33.63 -31.20
N THR A 20 38.15 -34.01 -31.62
CA THR A 20 37.18 -33.27 -32.47
C THR A 20 35.89 -34.12 -32.51
N THR A 21 34.65 -33.67 -32.33
CA THR A 21 33.93 -32.50 -32.87
C THR A 21 32.61 -32.25 -32.11
N SER A 22 32.31 -30.96 -31.96
CA SER A 22 31.02 -30.26 -31.80
C SER A 22 29.72 -31.05 -31.54
N HIS A 23 29.10 -30.77 -30.39
CA HIS A 23 27.65 -30.59 -30.32
C HIS A 23 27.31 -29.15 -29.93
N ARG A 24 26.49 -28.56 -30.81
CA ARG A 24 26.13 -27.15 -30.91
C ARG A 24 25.06 -26.83 -29.88
N ALA A 25 25.24 -25.71 -29.20
CA ALA A 25 24.31 -25.15 -28.23
C ALA A 25 22.93 -24.84 -28.84
N THR A 26 21.87 -25.25 -28.14
CA THR A 26 20.52 -24.68 -28.23
C THR A 26 20.20 -24.04 -26.88
N THR A 27 20.71 -22.82 -26.68
CA THR A 27 20.36 -21.97 -25.52
C THR A 27 20.46 -20.48 -25.91
N ILE A 28 19.84 -20.10 -27.04
CA ILE A 28 19.86 -18.69 -27.52
C ILE A 28 18.43 -18.14 -27.80
N GLY A 29 17.38 -18.97 -27.72
CA GLY A 29 16.00 -18.57 -28.05
C GLY A 29 15.18 -17.94 -26.91
N GLU A 30 15.38 -18.37 -25.66
CA GLU A 30 14.48 -17.98 -24.55
C GLU A 30 14.93 -16.70 -23.83
N ASN A 31 16.23 -16.49 -23.63
CA ASN A 31 16.73 -15.23 -23.03
C ASN A 31 16.58 -14.03 -23.97
N SER A 32 16.71 -14.23 -25.29
CA SER A 32 16.59 -13.14 -26.27
C SER A 32 15.14 -12.70 -26.50
N SER A 33 14.17 -13.61 -26.38
CA SER A 33 12.74 -13.29 -26.46
C SER A 33 12.23 -12.64 -25.17
N ARG A 34 12.73 -13.05 -24.00
CA ARG A 34 12.44 -12.39 -22.72
C ARG A 34 13.05 -10.99 -22.63
N GLN A 35 14.31 -10.82 -23.02
CA GLN A 35 14.97 -9.49 -23.12
C GLN A 35 14.38 -8.59 -24.22
N ARG A 36 13.90 -9.15 -25.35
CA ARG A 36 13.18 -8.38 -26.38
C ARG A 36 11.82 -7.91 -25.87
N ARG A 37 11.04 -8.78 -25.22
CA ARG A 37 9.79 -8.38 -24.58
C ARG A 37 10.04 -7.30 -23.53
N GLN A 38 11.08 -7.44 -22.70
CA GLN A 38 11.46 -6.47 -21.68
C GLN A 38 11.70 -5.04 -22.23
N LYS A 39 12.38 -4.91 -23.38
CA LYS A 39 12.60 -3.61 -24.05
C LYS A 39 11.35 -2.96 -24.64
N ASP A 40 10.32 -3.73 -24.95
CA ASP A 40 9.08 -3.19 -25.53
C ASP A 40 8.15 -2.55 -24.47
N PHE A 41 8.42 -2.77 -23.17
CA PHE A 41 7.59 -2.30 -22.05
C PHE A 41 8.22 -1.23 -21.16
N GLU A 42 9.54 -1.01 -21.24
CA GLU A 42 10.26 0.00 -20.45
C GLU A 42 9.94 1.40 -20.96
N ALA A 43 9.32 2.24 -20.12
CA ALA A 43 9.21 3.67 -20.42
C ALA A 43 10.62 4.25 -20.42
N THR A 44 11.08 4.76 -21.56
CA THR A 44 12.45 5.24 -21.66
C THR A 44 12.60 6.56 -20.91
N GLU A 45 13.82 6.84 -20.48
CA GLU A 45 14.14 8.16 -19.93
C GLU A 45 13.85 9.28 -20.95
N GLU A 46 14.00 8.99 -22.24
CA GLU A 46 13.64 9.89 -23.34
C GLU A 46 12.14 10.16 -23.40
N GLU A 47 11.27 9.17 -23.23
CA GLU A 47 9.81 9.37 -23.24
C GLU A 47 9.32 10.09 -21.99
N ALA A 48 9.87 9.75 -20.82
CA ALA A 48 9.61 10.46 -19.57
C ALA A 48 10.06 11.93 -19.67
N THR A 49 11.20 12.17 -20.33
CA THR A 49 11.73 13.52 -20.58
C THR A 49 10.94 14.25 -21.67
N GLU A 50 10.47 13.57 -22.71
CA GLU A 50 9.60 14.16 -23.74
C GLU A 50 8.27 14.60 -23.11
N MET A 51 7.70 13.80 -22.21
CA MET A 51 6.53 14.19 -21.41
C MET A 51 6.80 15.42 -20.55
N TYR A 52 7.91 15.39 -19.83
CA TYR A 52 8.38 16.52 -19.06
C TYR A 52 8.49 17.76 -19.97
N ASP A 53 9.06 17.64 -21.16
CA ASP A 53 9.24 18.74 -22.12
C ASP A 53 7.92 19.20 -22.77
N VAL A 54 6.98 18.29 -23.08
CA VAL A 54 5.66 18.65 -23.61
C VAL A 54 4.88 19.50 -22.60
N PHE A 55 4.94 19.15 -21.31
CA PHE A 55 4.25 19.88 -20.24
C PHE A 55 5.07 21.05 -19.64
N MET A 56 6.40 21.10 -19.81
CA MET A 56 7.27 22.16 -19.25
C MET A 56 7.79 23.15 -20.29
N ASN A 57 8.05 22.74 -21.54
CA ASN A 57 8.59 23.61 -22.60
C ASN A 57 7.53 24.10 -23.60
N GLY A 58 6.29 23.62 -23.52
CA GLY A 58 5.23 23.96 -24.46
C GLY A 58 4.14 24.87 -23.93
N ASN A 59 3.70 24.65 -22.69
CA ASN A 59 2.50 25.26 -22.10
C ASN A 59 2.28 24.70 -20.68
N LYS A 60 1.88 25.51 -19.71
CA LYS A 60 1.15 24.99 -18.54
C LYS A 60 -0.07 24.17 -19.03
N PRO A 61 -0.59 23.16 -18.30
CA PRO A 61 -1.83 22.47 -18.70
C PRO A 61 -2.96 23.44 -19.08
N ASP A 62 -3.10 24.54 -18.33
CA ASP A 62 -4.04 25.63 -18.63
C ASP A 62 -3.72 26.34 -19.96
N GLU A 63 -2.46 26.48 -20.33
CA GLU A 63 -2.01 27.04 -21.60
C GLU A 63 -2.15 26.04 -22.76
N ILE A 64 -2.09 24.72 -22.55
CA ILE A 64 -2.38 23.69 -23.58
C ILE A 64 -3.86 23.76 -23.95
N ILE A 65 -4.71 23.82 -22.93
CA ILE A 65 -6.16 24.00 -23.06
C ILE A 65 -6.47 25.34 -23.73
N GLN A 66 -5.82 26.44 -23.33
CA GLN A 66 -6.01 27.77 -23.94
C GLN A 66 -5.43 27.90 -25.36
N LYS A 67 -4.33 27.21 -25.69
CA LYS A 67 -3.77 27.15 -27.05
C LYS A 67 -4.58 26.23 -27.97
N GLY A 68 -5.63 25.57 -27.47
CA GLY A 68 -6.52 24.74 -28.26
C GLY A 68 -5.83 23.51 -28.84
N ILE A 69 -4.75 23.03 -28.22
CA ILE A 69 -4.16 21.74 -28.60
C ILE A 69 -5.16 20.68 -28.15
N PRO A 70 -5.78 19.94 -29.09
CA PRO A 70 -6.82 19.00 -28.73
C PRO A 70 -6.23 17.88 -27.87
N LEU A 71 -6.84 17.61 -26.71
CA LEU A 71 -6.35 16.59 -25.76
C LEU A 71 -6.37 15.20 -26.39
N ASP A 72 -7.30 14.94 -27.29
CA ASP A 72 -7.35 13.78 -28.18
C ASP A 72 -6.09 13.65 -29.03
N THR A 73 -5.43 14.74 -29.43
CA THR A 73 -4.15 14.69 -30.16
C THR A 73 -3.00 14.23 -29.26
N ILE A 74 -2.98 14.67 -28.00
CA ILE A 74 -1.95 14.24 -27.02
C ILE A 74 -2.23 12.79 -26.59
N ALA A 75 -3.48 12.48 -26.26
CA ALA A 75 -3.89 11.19 -25.78
C ALA A 75 -3.86 10.12 -26.89
N SER A 76 -4.14 10.44 -28.15
CA SER A 76 -4.08 9.47 -29.27
C SER A 76 -2.66 8.99 -29.55
N LYS A 77 -1.64 9.76 -29.15
CA LYS A 77 -0.24 9.33 -29.19
C LYS A 77 0.03 8.18 -28.20
N TRP A 78 -0.66 8.14 -27.06
CA TRP A 78 -0.27 7.31 -25.90
C TRP A 78 -1.35 6.33 -25.39
N MET A 79 -2.62 6.55 -25.74
CA MET A 79 -3.75 5.76 -25.26
C MET A 79 -4.51 5.12 -26.41
N GLN A 80 -5.01 3.91 -26.15
CA GLN A 80 -5.77 3.15 -27.13
C GLN A 80 -7.24 3.64 -27.19
N PRO A 81 -7.94 3.43 -28.33
CA PRO A 81 -9.30 3.92 -28.54
C PRO A 81 -10.31 3.58 -27.43
N PRO A 82 -10.29 2.38 -26.80
CA PRO A 82 -11.23 2.06 -25.73
C PRO A 82 -11.11 2.98 -24.51
N ILE A 83 -9.88 3.32 -24.09
CA ILE A 83 -9.66 4.25 -22.98
C ILE A 83 -10.03 5.67 -23.40
N MET A 84 -9.66 6.09 -24.61
CA MET A 84 -10.02 7.40 -25.14
C MET A 84 -11.54 7.60 -25.14
N LYS A 85 -12.28 6.63 -25.68
CA LYS A 85 -13.75 6.67 -25.70
C LYS A 85 -14.33 6.77 -24.29
N SER A 86 -13.77 6.00 -23.34
CA SER A 86 -14.19 6.04 -21.94
C SER A 86 -13.91 7.41 -21.31
N MET A 87 -12.76 8.03 -21.63
CA MET A 87 -12.44 9.40 -21.18
C MET A 87 -13.39 10.44 -21.78
N ASP A 88 -13.72 10.35 -23.06
CA ASP A 88 -14.66 11.26 -23.73
C ASP A 88 -16.05 11.14 -23.09
N GLU A 89 -16.53 9.91 -22.87
CA GLU A 89 -17.80 9.65 -22.18
C GLU A 89 -17.80 10.24 -20.75
N ILE A 90 -16.68 10.14 -20.02
CA ILE A 90 -16.52 10.72 -18.69
C ILE A 90 -16.51 12.26 -18.74
N ASN A 91 -15.81 12.86 -19.71
CA ASN A 91 -15.72 14.31 -19.87
C ASN A 91 -17.06 14.93 -20.30
N ASP A 92 -17.76 14.32 -21.26
CA ASP A 92 -19.05 14.78 -21.78
C ASP A 92 -20.15 14.82 -20.71
N LYS A 93 -20.06 13.93 -19.71
CA LYS A 93 -21.01 13.86 -18.60
C LYS A 93 -20.88 15.02 -17.60
N ASN A 94 -20.02 16.01 -17.84
CA ASN A 94 -19.98 17.32 -17.15
C ASN A 94 -20.25 17.16 -15.64
N PHE A 95 -19.35 16.48 -14.90
CA PHE A 95 -19.51 16.06 -13.49
C PHE A 95 -20.34 17.05 -12.64
N THR A 96 -21.66 16.87 -12.63
CA THR A 96 -22.61 17.69 -11.87
C THR A 96 -23.41 16.75 -10.98
N PHE A 97 -23.21 16.92 -9.68
CA PHE A 97 -23.71 16.02 -8.65
C PHE A 97 -25.24 16.13 -8.52
N THR A 98 -25.95 15.03 -8.75
CA THR A 98 -27.32 14.84 -8.23
C THR A 98 -27.44 13.44 -7.65
N ILE A 99 -27.61 13.35 -6.33
CA ILE A 99 -27.85 12.10 -5.60
C ILE A 99 -29.30 11.68 -5.83
N LYS A 100 -29.55 10.47 -6.32
CA LYS A 100 -30.83 9.78 -6.14
C LYS A 100 -30.60 8.45 -5.43
N PRO A 101 -31.44 8.09 -4.45
CA PRO A 101 -31.34 6.80 -3.77
C PRO A 101 -31.71 5.65 -4.74
N TRP A 102 -30.90 4.60 -4.75
CA TRP A 102 -31.10 3.41 -5.59
C TRP A 102 -32.12 2.43 -4.98
N LYS A 103 -32.78 1.63 -5.84
CA LYS A 103 -33.72 0.56 -5.47
C LYS A 103 -33.19 -0.80 -5.96
N TYR A 104 -33.13 -1.75 -5.04
CA TYR A 104 -32.69 -3.13 -5.24
C TYR A 104 -33.62 -3.95 -6.18
N ASP A 105 -33.03 -4.71 -7.11
CA ASP A 105 -33.70 -5.69 -7.97
C ASP A 105 -33.57 -7.11 -7.38
N SER A 106 -34.69 -7.67 -6.95
CA SER A 106 -34.80 -8.93 -6.19
C SER A 106 -34.75 -10.22 -7.04
N SER A 107 -34.29 -10.17 -8.29
CA SER A 107 -34.48 -11.28 -9.24
C SER A 107 -33.31 -12.28 -9.41
N ARG A 108 -32.21 -12.20 -8.63
CA ARG A 108 -31.08 -13.15 -8.72
C ARG A 108 -31.02 -14.14 -7.54
N PRO A 109 -30.85 -15.46 -7.78
CA PRO A 109 -30.92 -16.46 -6.72
C PRO A 109 -29.61 -16.59 -5.92
N ASN A 110 -29.78 -16.51 -4.59
CA ASN A 110 -28.76 -16.52 -3.54
C ASN A 110 -28.06 -17.88 -3.32
N ARG A 111 -26.74 -17.83 -3.19
CA ARG A 111 -26.00 -18.61 -2.17
C ARG A 111 -25.14 -17.64 -1.37
N GLU A 112 -25.79 -16.96 -0.43
CA GLU A 112 -25.18 -16.08 0.58
C GLU A 112 -24.60 -16.90 1.74
N PRO A 113 -23.41 -16.57 2.25
CA PRO A 113 -23.22 -16.43 3.69
C PRO A 113 -23.97 -15.15 4.13
N LYS A 114 -24.89 -15.28 5.08
CA LYS A 114 -25.65 -14.14 5.62
C LYS A 114 -24.68 -13.12 6.22
N PRO A 115 -24.77 -11.82 5.86
CA PRO A 115 -24.08 -10.77 6.59
C PRO A 115 -24.68 -10.63 7.98
N ASP A 116 -23.81 -10.49 8.97
CA ASP A 116 -24.21 -10.23 10.35
C ASP A 116 -24.92 -8.86 10.40
N ASN A 117 -26.15 -8.86 10.93
CA ASN A 117 -27.02 -7.69 10.99
C ASN A 117 -26.54 -6.69 12.05
N ASN A 118 -25.46 -5.95 11.82
CA ASN A 118 -25.22 -4.70 12.55
C ASN A 118 -24.25 -3.76 11.79
N GLU A 119 -24.71 -2.53 11.61
CA GLU A 119 -24.04 -1.36 11.01
C GLU A 119 -24.07 -1.32 9.46
N ASN A 120 -25.00 -0.50 8.92
CA ASN A 120 -25.21 -0.20 7.51
C ASN A 120 -23.89 0.18 6.81
N THR A 121 -23.36 -0.72 5.99
CA THR A 121 -22.32 -0.42 5.01
C THR A 121 -22.98 -0.43 3.62
N ASP A 122 -23.22 0.75 3.06
CA ASP A 122 -23.70 0.87 1.68
C ASP A 122 -22.53 0.51 0.74
N ASN A 123 -22.60 -0.70 0.17
CA ASN A 123 -21.67 -1.20 -0.84
C ASN A 123 -22.23 -0.87 -2.23
N ASP A 124 -21.83 0.27 -2.78
CA ASP A 124 -22.28 0.70 -4.11
C ASP A 124 -21.26 0.30 -5.19
N LEU A 125 -21.70 -0.47 -6.19
CA LEU A 125 -21.01 -0.54 -7.48
C LEU A 125 -21.25 0.78 -8.21
N TRP A 126 -20.18 1.45 -8.63
CA TRP A 126 -20.33 2.69 -9.38
C TRP A 126 -20.63 2.40 -10.85
N ASP A 127 -21.71 3.01 -11.35
CA ASP A 127 -22.13 3.02 -12.74
C ASP A 127 -21.88 4.42 -13.33
N ASP A 128 -21.40 4.48 -14.57
CA ASP A 128 -20.99 5.71 -15.24
C ASP A 128 -22.16 6.67 -15.45
N ASP A 129 -23.41 6.19 -15.34
CA ASP A 129 -24.64 6.99 -15.42
C ASP A 129 -24.97 7.78 -14.13
N HIS A 130 -24.10 7.68 -13.12
CA HIS A 130 -24.24 8.38 -11.85
C HIS A 130 -22.98 9.18 -11.49
N PRO A 131 -23.12 10.34 -10.79
CA PRO A 131 -21.97 11.12 -10.36
C PRO A 131 -21.00 10.28 -9.53
N LEU A 132 -19.70 10.44 -9.79
CA LEU A 132 -18.64 9.74 -9.06
C LEU A 132 -18.77 10.01 -7.54
N PRO A 133 -19.03 8.98 -6.72
CA PRO A 133 -19.25 9.17 -5.29
C PRO A 133 -17.97 9.56 -4.58
N LEU A 134 -18.05 10.50 -3.63
CA LEU A 134 -16.92 10.90 -2.78
C LEU A 134 -17.00 10.21 -1.43
N LEU A 135 -15.85 9.77 -0.92
CA LEU A 135 -15.68 9.19 0.40
C LEU A 135 -15.32 10.29 1.39
N ARG A 136 -16.35 10.91 1.98
CA ARG A 136 -16.23 12.06 2.89
C ARG A 136 -15.90 11.65 4.32
N ILE A 137 -15.31 12.56 5.08
CA ILE A 137 -15.05 12.40 6.51
C ILE A 137 -16.34 12.00 7.25
N GLY A 138 -16.21 11.05 8.17
CA GLY A 138 -17.27 10.53 9.04
C GLY A 138 -18.15 9.47 8.36
N THR A 139 -17.88 9.12 7.10
CA THR A 139 -18.69 8.12 6.38
C THR A 139 -18.07 6.71 6.45
N ASN A 140 -18.94 5.72 6.56
CA ASN A 140 -18.61 4.30 6.37
C ASN A 140 -19.18 3.88 5.02
N ARG A 141 -18.36 3.92 3.96
CA ARG A 141 -18.84 3.68 2.58
C ARG A 141 -17.76 3.01 1.73
N SER A 142 -18.21 2.19 0.80
CA SER A 142 -17.36 1.54 -0.20
C SER A 142 -17.74 1.99 -1.61
N ILE A 143 -16.75 2.12 -2.49
CA ILE A 143 -16.92 2.31 -3.93
C ILE A 143 -16.20 1.16 -4.61
N THR A 144 -16.92 0.39 -5.42
CA THR A 144 -16.32 -0.66 -6.25
C THR A 144 -16.38 -0.25 -7.72
N MET A 145 -15.24 -0.37 -8.40
CA MET A 145 -15.04 0.06 -9.79
C MET A 145 -14.29 -1.00 -10.58
N SER A 146 -14.58 -1.11 -11.87
CA SER A 146 -13.74 -1.91 -12.78
C SER A 146 -12.36 -1.28 -12.94
N GLN A 147 -11.35 -2.11 -13.21
CA GLN A 147 -10.00 -1.63 -13.51
C GLN A 147 -9.98 -0.72 -14.76
N GLN A 148 -10.93 -0.90 -15.70
CA GLN A 148 -11.13 -0.02 -16.86
C GLN A 148 -11.60 1.39 -16.48
N GLN A 149 -12.59 1.50 -15.59
CA GLN A 149 -13.04 2.79 -15.07
C GLN A 149 -11.90 3.51 -14.34
N VAL A 150 -11.13 2.77 -13.52
CA VAL A 150 -9.96 3.31 -12.82
C VAL A 150 -8.91 3.81 -13.81
N ALA A 151 -8.58 3.04 -14.85
CA ALA A 151 -7.62 3.43 -15.88
C ALA A 151 -8.05 4.72 -16.60
N SER A 152 -9.35 4.87 -16.85
CA SER A 152 -9.92 6.06 -17.50
C SER A 152 -9.87 7.29 -16.59
N LEU A 153 -10.19 7.15 -15.30
CA LEU A 153 -10.03 8.25 -14.33
C LEU A 153 -8.56 8.65 -14.13
N LEU A 154 -7.65 7.67 -14.08
CA LEU A 154 -6.22 7.95 -13.98
C LEU A 154 -5.69 8.61 -15.25
N ALA A 155 -6.22 8.27 -16.42
CA ALA A 155 -5.90 8.97 -17.66
C ALA A 155 -6.34 10.44 -17.62
N CYS A 156 -7.54 10.73 -17.12
CA CYS A 156 -7.99 12.10 -16.88
C CYS A 156 -7.06 12.84 -15.89
N ALA A 157 -6.66 12.21 -14.78
CA ALA A 157 -5.70 12.77 -13.83
C ALA A 157 -4.32 13.04 -14.44
N PHE A 158 -3.85 12.09 -15.27
CA PHE A 158 -2.58 12.18 -15.97
C PHE A 158 -2.55 13.38 -16.93
N PHE A 159 -3.64 13.65 -17.64
CA PHE A 159 -3.77 14.84 -18.49
C PHE A 159 -4.28 16.08 -17.76
N CYS A 160 -4.36 16.04 -16.42
CA CYS A 160 -4.77 17.15 -15.56
C CYS A 160 -6.19 17.67 -15.83
N LEU A 161 -7.13 16.78 -16.14
CA LEU A 161 -8.48 17.14 -16.59
C LEU A 161 -9.49 17.38 -15.46
N PHE A 162 -9.12 17.14 -14.20
CA PHE A 162 -10.04 17.39 -13.09
C PHE A 162 -10.06 18.89 -12.72
N PRO A 163 -11.14 19.63 -13.02
CA PRO A 163 -11.19 21.07 -12.82
C PRO A 163 -11.24 21.43 -11.33
N TYR A 164 -10.64 22.57 -10.96
CA TYR A 164 -10.64 23.08 -9.58
C TYR A 164 -10.01 22.16 -8.54
N ARG A 165 -9.23 21.16 -8.98
CA ARG A 165 -8.52 20.23 -8.11
C ARG A 165 -7.02 20.52 -8.01
N SER A 166 -6.49 21.35 -8.91
CA SER A 166 -5.12 21.86 -8.85
C SER A 166 -4.90 22.76 -7.63
N TYR A 167 -3.67 22.81 -7.11
CA TYR A 167 -3.32 23.66 -5.96
C TYR A 167 -3.57 25.16 -6.22
N GLN A 168 -3.49 25.60 -7.48
CA GLN A 168 -3.59 27.02 -7.87
C GLN A 168 -5.03 27.54 -7.92
N ILE A 169 -6.01 26.68 -8.24
CA ILE A 169 -7.41 27.08 -8.50
C ILE A 169 -8.38 26.22 -7.67
N ARG A 170 -7.94 25.75 -6.50
CA ARG A 170 -8.71 24.81 -5.66
C ARG A 170 -9.99 25.45 -5.13
N LYS A 171 -11.15 24.84 -5.44
CA LYS A 171 -12.42 25.20 -4.80
C LYS A 171 -12.44 24.74 -3.35
N LYS A 172 -13.12 25.52 -2.48
CA LYS A 172 -13.27 25.21 -1.05
C LYS A 172 -13.84 23.80 -0.79
N GLU A 173 -14.73 23.32 -1.66
CA GLU A 173 -15.28 21.96 -1.60
C GLU A 173 -14.21 20.86 -1.60
N TYR A 174 -13.05 21.12 -2.22
CA TYR A 174 -11.96 20.16 -2.34
C TYR A 174 -10.79 20.44 -1.38
N GLU A 175 -10.96 21.32 -0.38
CA GLU A 175 -9.89 21.69 0.56
C GLU A 175 -9.34 20.49 1.36
N ASN A 176 -10.20 19.51 1.63
CA ASN A 176 -9.84 18.29 2.37
C ASN A 176 -9.40 17.12 1.47
N TYR A 177 -9.20 17.34 0.16
CA TYR A 177 -8.76 16.30 -0.78
C TYR A 177 -7.32 16.53 -1.24
N GLN A 178 -6.69 15.47 -1.73
CA GLN A 178 -5.46 15.58 -2.52
C GLN A 178 -5.74 16.20 -3.88
N ASP A 179 -4.67 16.71 -4.50
CA ASP A 179 -4.68 17.02 -5.92
C ASP A 179 -4.55 15.69 -6.69
N PRO A 180 -5.56 15.27 -7.47
CA PRO A 180 -5.46 14.07 -8.29
C PRO A 180 -4.70 14.33 -9.59
N ASN A 181 -4.50 15.58 -10.02
CA ASN A 181 -3.86 15.90 -11.29
C ASN A 181 -2.34 15.77 -11.20
N PHE A 182 -1.72 15.24 -12.25
CA PHE A 182 -0.30 14.88 -12.24
C PHE A 182 0.63 16.07 -12.50
N GLU A 183 0.10 17.30 -12.53
CA GLU A 183 0.86 18.52 -12.78
C GLU A 183 2.14 18.60 -11.93
N THR A 184 2.03 18.30 -10.63
CA THR A 184 3.19 18.35 -9.73
C THR A 184 4.24 17.30 -10.08
N LEU A 185 3.86 16.15 -10.66
CA LEU A 185 4.79 15.09 -11.02
C LEU A 185 5.67 15.51 -12.20
N TYR A 186 5.11 16.32 -13.12
CA TYR A 186 5.80 16.83 -14.31
C TYR A 186 6.74 17.99 -14.00
N GLN A 187 6.56 18.68 -12.89
CA GLN A 187 7.43 19.81 -12.52
C GLN A 187 8.83 19.34 -12.11
N LYS A 188 9.84 20.18 -12.39
CA LYS A 188 11.24 19.98 -11.98
C LYS A 188 11.31 19.54 -10.52
N GLY A 189 12.05 18.48 -10.27
CA GLY A 189 12.13 17.91 -8.94
C GLY A 189 13.26 16.91 -8.80
N PRO A 190 13.24 16.10 -7.74
CA PRO A 190 14.29 15.13 -7.50
C PRO A 190 14.14 13.94 -8.48
N PRO A 191 15.22 13.21 -8.80
CA PRO A 191 15.25 12.25 -9.92
C PRO A 191 14.25 11.09 -9.76
N GLN A 192 13.79 10.82 -8.54
CA GLN A 192 12.79 9.77 -8.28
C GLN A 192 11.46 10.04 -8.98
N LYS A 193 11.15 11.31 -9.30
CA LYS A 193 9.95 11.62 -10.10
C LYS A 193 9.96 10.95 -11.47
N ILE A 194 11.13 10.87 -12.12
CA ILE A 194 11.29 10.17 -13.39
C ILE A 194 11.04 8.67 -13.22
N GLU A 195 11.58 8.07 -12.16
CA GLU A 195 11.36 6.66 -11.85
C GLU A 195 9.90 6.34 -11.54
N LYS A 196 9.17 7.24 -10.87
CA LYS A 196 7.72 7.10 -10.70
C LYS A 196 6.97 7.21 -12.01
N LEU A 197 7.35 8.16 -12.86
CA LEU A 197 6.73 8.34 -14.17
C LEU A 197 6.93 7.08 -15.03
N LYS A 198 8.10 6.42 -14.95
CA LYS A 198 8.33 5.12 -15.61
C LYS A 198 7.32 4.06 -15.18
N CYS A 199 7.08 3.89 -13.87
CA CYS A 199 6.07 2.96 -13.36
C CYS A 199 4.66 3.28 -13.86
N ILE A 200 4.27 4.55 -13.82
CA ILE A 200 2.94 5.02 -14.24
C ILE A 200 2.73 4.81 -15.74
N LEU A 201 3.73 5.10 -16.57
CA LEU A 201 3.68 4.87 -18.01
C LEU A 201 3.65 3.39 -18.34
N HIS A 202 4.41 2.60 -17.60
CA HIS A 202 4.36 1.16 -17.70
C HIS A 202 2.95 0.63 -17.40
N TYR A 203 2.27 1.14 -16.37
CA TYR A 203 0.86 0.86 -16.11
C TYR A 203 -0.04 1.22 -17.29
N PHE A 204 0.05 2.44 -17.82
CA PHE A 204 -0.79 2.86 -18.96
C PHE A 204 -0.55 1.97 -20.19
N ARG A 205 0.70 1.60 -20.49
CA ARG A 205 1.01 0.64 -21.57
C ARG A 205 0.35 -0.71 -21.35
N ARG A 206 0.43 -1.25 -20.13
CA ARG A 206 -0.19 -2.53 -19.78
C ARG A 206 -1.70 -2.51 -20.00
N VAL A 207 -2.39 -1.53 -19.43
CA VAL A 207 -3.87 -1.47 -19.50
C VAL A 207 -4.39 -1.06 -20.88
N THR A 208 -3.62 -0.31 -21.67
CA THR A 208 -3.98 0.03 -23.04
C THR A 208 -3.79 -1.14 -24.00
N GLN A 209 -2.73 -1.93 -23.85
CA GLN A 209 -2.50 -3.12 -24.68
C GLN A 209 -3.45 -4.26 -24.34
N LYS A 210 -3.67 -4.51 -23.04
CA LYS A 210 -4.58 -5.54 -22.55
C LYS A 210 -5.28 -5.04 -21.29
N MET A 211 -6.49 -4.51 -21.48
CA MET A 211 -7.32 -4.03 -20.39
C MET A 211 -7.60 -5.18 -19.39
N PRO A 212 -7.22 -5.04 -18.11
CA PRO A 212 -7.61 -5.99 -17.09
C PRO A 212 -9.12 -5.96 -16.87
N ASN A 213 -9.71 -7.12 -16.59
CA ASN A 213 -11.16 -7.31 -16.46
C ASN A 213 -11.63 -7.46 -15.01
N GLY A 214 -10.78 -7.12 -14.04
CA GLY A 214 -11.12 -7.16 -12.64
C GLY A 214 -11.75 -5.87 -12.12
N VAL A 215 -11.88 -5.82 -10.81
CA VAL A 215 -12.44 -4.69 -10.06
C VAL A 215 -11.55 -4.36 -8.86
N ILE A 216 -11.65 -3.13 -8.38
CA ILE A 216 -11.08 -2.69 -7.10
C ILE A 216 -12.20 -2.14 -6.21
N THR A 217 -12.01 -2.20 -4.90
CA THR A 217 -12.87 -1.53 -3.92
C THR A 217 -12.05 -0.55 -3.10
N ILE A 218 -12.54 0.68 -2.98
CA ILE A 218 -12.05 1.66 -2.01
C ILE A 218 -13.09 1.81 -0.93
N GLN A 219 -12.72 1.54 0.31
CA GLN A 219 -13.62 1.66 1.45
C GLN A 219 -13.07 2.65 2.46
N ARG A 220 -13.88 3.64 2.80
CA ARG A 220 -13.64 4.48 3.97
C ARG A 220 -14.33 3.86 5.17
N PHE A 221 -13.59 3.75 6.26
CA PHE A 221 -14.11 3.25 7.51
C PHE A 221 -13.82 4.25 8.63
N ALA A 222 -14.84 4.55 9.42
CA ALA A 222 -14.79 5.37 10.61
C ALA A 222 -15.29 4.54 11.79
N LEU A 223 -14.40 4.23 12.75
CA LEU A 223 -14.77 3.49 13.95
C LEU A 223 -15.79 4.32 14.76
N PRO A 224 -16.97 3.77 15.07
CA PRO A 224 -17.94 4.47 15.90
C PRO A 224 -17.38 4.76 17.30
N THR A 225 -17.67 5.95 17.84
CA THR A 225 -17.14 6.40 19.14
C THR A 225 -17.49 5.47 20.31
N HIS A 226 -18.67 4.85 20.27
CA HIS A 226 -19.11 3.89 21.28
C HIS A 226 -18.31 2.56 21.27
N ARG A 227 -17.52 2.32 20.21
CA ARG A 227 -16.61 1.17 20.07
C ARG A 227 -15.16 1.52 20.41
N PHE A 228 -14.88 2.73 20.90
CA PHE A 228 -13.53 3.10 21.29
C PHE A 228 -13.08 2.29 22.52
N PRO A 229 -11.92 1.59 22.45
CA PRO A 229 -11.46 0.79 23.58
C PRO A 229 -11.07 1.65 24.78
N GLN A 230 -11.42 1.18 25.99
CA GLN A 230 -10.85 1.69 27.23
C GLN A 230 -9.55 0.93 27.52
N TRP A 231 -8.43 1.42 26.99
CA TRP A 231 -7.16 0.68 26.93
C TRP A 231 -6.67 0.13 28.27
N SER A 232 -6.84 0.87 29.37
CA SER A 232 -6.43 0.44 30.72
C SER A 232 -7.18 -0.79 31.23
N ASP A 233 -8.41 -0.97 30.76
CA ASP A 233 -9.36 -1.97 31.29
C ASP A 233 -9.32 -3.26 30.47
N LEU A 234 -8.61 -3.26 29.33
CA LEU A 234 -8.51 -4.41 28.44
C LEU A 234 -7.73 -5.56 29.09
N THR A 235 -8.34 -6.74 29.07
CA THR A 235 -7.75 -7.99 29.57
C THR A 235 -7.37 -8.94 28.44
N THR A 236 -7.46 -8.51 27.19
CA THR A 236 -7.11 -9.32 26.02
C THR A 236 -5.62 -9.67 26.06
N GLY A 237 -5.30 -10.96 25.95
CA GLY A 237 -3.92 -11.43 25.84
C GLY A 237 -3.29 -11.05 24.51
N LEU A 238 -1.96 -11.08 24.44
CA LEU A 238 -1.24 -10.72 23.22
C LEU A 238 -1.58 -11.67 22.06
N CYS A 239 -1.72 -11.16 20.84
CA CYS A 239 -1.85 -11.98 19.62
C CYS A 239 -0.55 -12.74 19.30
N ASP A 240 -0.58 -13.53 18.24
CA ASP A 240 0.63 -14.12 17.68
C ASP A 240 1.44 -13.06 16.92
N LEU A 241 2.77 -13.14 17.06
CA LEU A 241 3.72 -12.20 16.46
C LEU A 241 4.72 -12.97 15.60
N HIS A 242 4.83 -12.56 14.34
CA HIS A 242 5.87 -12.99 13.42
C HIS A 242 6.79 -11.80 13.11
N LEU A 243 8.10 -12.01 13.24
CA LEU A 243 9.11 -10.97 13.08
C LEU A 243 9.99 -11.29 11.86
N THR A 244 10.05 -10.37 10.89
CA THR A 244 10.85 -10.55 9.67
C THR A 244 11.77 -9.36 9.42
N THR A 245 13.00 -9.64 8.99
CA THR A 245 13.99 -8.60 8.64
C THR A 245 14.04 -8.30 7.14
N GLY A 246 13.52 -9.19 6.30
CA GLY A 246 13.81 -9.19 4.86
C GLY A 246 12.60 -8.99 3.95
N GLU A 247 11.42 -9.43 4.39
CA GLU A 247 10.22 -9.32 3.57
C GLU A 247 9.69 -7.90 3.58
N LYS A 248 9.37 -7.38 2.40
CA LYS A 248 8.64 -6.12 2.27
C LYS A 248 7.15 -6.40 2.44
N ILE A 249 6.41 -5.44 2.97
CA ILE A 249 4.97 -5.60 3.24
C ILE A 249 4.22 -6.00 1.96
N GLU A 250 4.58 -5.41 0.83
CA GLU A 250 3.97 -5.69 -0.48
C GLU A 250 4.16 -7.12 -0.98
N ASP A 251 5.18 -7.84 -0.48
CA ASP A 251 5.50 -9.20 -0.89
C ASP A 251 4.84 -10.24 0.05
N ILE A 252 4.20 -9.80 1.14
CA ILE A 252 3.50 -10.66 2.10
C ILE A 252 2.05 -10.87 1.63
N ASN A 253 1.83 -11.97 0.91
CA ASN A 253 0.52 -12.35 0.38
C ASN A 253 -0.41 -12.89 1.47
N GLY A 254 -1.73 -12.76 1.26
CA GLY A 254 -2.74 -13.30 2.18
C GLY A 254 -2.80 -12.59 3.54
N ALA A 255 -2.23 -11.39 3.64
CA ALA A 255 -2.27 -10.53 4.82
C ALA A 255 -2.98 -9.21 4.50
N LEU A 256 -3.44 -8.52 5.54
CA LEU A 256 -3.80 -7.11 5.45
C LEU A 256 -2.50 -6.28 5.50
N GLN A 257 -2.15 -5.69 4.37
CA GLN A 257 -0.92 -4.93 4.18
C GLN A 257 -1.10 -3.48 4.65
N VAL A 258 -0.27 -3.01 5.56
CA VAL A 258 -0.36 -1.64 6.09
C VAL A 258 0.39 -0.69 5.16
N ASP A 259 -0.32 0.36 4.73
CA ASP A 259 0.24 1.55 4.11
C ASP A 259 0.49 2.61 5.19
N PHE A 260 1.75 3.07 5.29
CA PHE A 260 2.20 4.07 6.28
C PHE A 260 1.84 5.47 5.79
N ALA A 261 0.54 5.70 5.77
CA ALA A 261 -0.05 6.78 5.00
C ALA A 261 0.23 8.18 5.56
N ASN A 262 0.04 9.17 4.71
CA ASN A 262 -0.33 10.51 5.14
C ASN A 262 -1.84 10.57 5.40
N LYS A 263 -2.30 11.47 6.28
CA LYS A 263 -3.75 11.69 6.48
C LYS A 263 -4.46 12.07 5.18
N TYR A 264 -3.76 12.72 4.27
CA TYR A 264 -4.17 12.87 2.88
C TYR A 264 -3.57 11.71 2.08
N ILE A 265 -4.36 10.67 1.86
CA ILE A 265 -3.92 9.40 1.26
C ILE A 265 -3.08 9.58 -0.01
N GLY A 266 -2.00 8.81 -0.14
CA GLY A 266 -1.00 8.91 -1.20
C GLY A 266 0.07 9.98 -0.95
N GLY A 267 -0.05 10.79 0.11
CA GLY A 267 1.00 11.67 0.60
C GLY A 267 1.64 12.54 -0.49
N GLY A 268 2.93 12.36 -0.71
CA GLY A 268 3.72 13.08 -1.71
C GLY A 268 3.89 12.34 -3.04
N VAL A 269 3.01 11.40 -3.40
CA VAL A 269 3.21 10.49 -4.55
C VAL A 269 3.34 11.23 -5.89
N LEU A 270 2.54 12.26 -6.12
CA LEU A 270 2.67 13.13 -7.31
C LEU A 270 3.75 14.20 -7.14
N GLY A 271 4.42 14.26 -5.98
CA GLY A 271 5.48 15.21 -5.67
C GLY A 271 6.84 14.54 -5.47
N GLY A 272 7.63 15.09 -4.55
CA GLY A 272 8.97 14.57 -4.21
C GLY A 272 8.98 13.43 -3.18
N GLY A 273 7.84 13.06 -2.58
CA GLY A 273 7.77 11.98 -1.59
C GLY A 273 8.12 10.64 -2.23
N CYS A 274 8.92 9.79 -1.60
CA CYS A 274 9.33 8.51 -2.21
C CYS A 274 9.66 7.47 -1.14
N VAL A 275 8.84 7.43 -0.10
CA VAL A 275 8.97 6.43 0.97
C VAL A 275 7.92 5.34 0.77
N GLN A 276 7.60 4.56 1.81
CA GLN A 276 6.78 3.36 1.68
C GLN A 276 5.40 3.61 1.02
N GLU A 277 4.66 4.64 1.42
CA GLU A 277 3.36 5.01 0.82
C GLU A 277 3.51 5.34 -0.67
N GLU A 278 4.38 6.31 -1.02
CA GLU A 278 4.49 6.73 -2.41
C GLU A 278 5.02 5.63 -3.33
N ILE A 279 5.95 4.79 -2.84
CA ILE A 279 6.44 3.64 -3.60
C ILE A 279 5.29 2.66 -3.86
N ARG A 280 4.48 2.36 -2.86
CA ARG A 280 3.34 1.44 -3.00
C ARG A 280 2.33 1.95 -4.02
N PHE A 281 1.96 3.23 -3.96
CA PHE A 281 1.05 3.87 -4.91
C PHE A 281 1.65 3.97 -6.32
N THR A 282 2.97 4.03 -6.44
CA THR A 282 3.67 4.10 -7.72
C THR A 282 3.73 2.73 -8.42
N ILE A 283 3.96 1.64 -7.68
CA ILE A 283 4.01 0.28 -8.25
C ILE A 283 2.63 -0.37 -8.41
N CYS A 284 1.62 0.14 -7.71
CA CYS A 284 0.21 -0.23 -7.85
C CYS A 284 -0.65 1.01 -8.22
N PRO A 285 -0.52 1.57 -9.45
CA PRO A 285 -1.10 2.88 -9.79
C PRO A 285 -2.61 3.02 -9.63
N GLU A 286 -3.36 1.92 -9.64
CA GLU A 286 -4.81 1.93 -9.36
C GLU A 286 -5.16 2.56 -8.00
N MET A 287 -4.23 2.52 -7.03
CA MET A 287 -4.39 3.18 -5.73
C MET A 287 -4.47 4.72 -5.85
N LEU A 288 -3.90 5.31 -6.91
CA LEU A 288 -3.89 6.76 -7.14
C LEU A 288 -5.29 7.36 -7.30
N VAL A 289 -6.30 6.56 -7.69
CA VAL A 289 -7.68 7.05 -7.82
C VAL A 289 -8.27 7.45 -6.45
N SER A 290 -7.69 6.98 -5.34
CA SER A 290 -8.07 7.43 -4.00
C SER A 290 -7.79 8.90 -3.73
N LEU A 291 -6.81 9.54 -4.42
CA LEU A 291 -6.54 10.98 -4.32
C LEU A 291 -7.75 11.81 -4.82
N LEU A 292 -8.47 11.27 -5.82
CA LEU A 292 -9.66 11.89 -6.37
C LEU A 292 -10.86 11.74 -5.42
N LEU A 293 -10.98 10.58 -4.79
CA LEU A 293 -12.22 10.12 -4.13
C LEU A 293 -12.27 10.36 -2.62
N CYS A 294 -11.13 10.40 -1.93
CA CYS A 294 -11.07 10.36 -0.48
C CYS A 294 -10.72 11.72 0.14
N GLU A 295 -11.53 12.18 1.10
CA GLU A 295 -11.11 13.25 2.03
C GLU A 295 -10.00 12.77 2.96
N LYS A 296 -9.26 13.72 3.54
CA LYS A 296 -8.29 13.47 4.61
C LYS A 296 -8.91 12.62 5.72
N MET A 297 -8.13 11.71 6.29
CA MET A 297 -8.56 10.85 7.39
C MET A 297 -8.57 11.61 8.72
N GLU A 298 -9.64 11.44 9.50
CA GLU A 298 -9.70 11.82 10.91
C GLU A 298 -9.09 10.73 11.82
N ILE A 299 -8.94 11.00 13.12
CA ILE A 299 -8.20 10.13 14.06
C ILE A 299 -8.75 8.71 14.19
N ASN A 300 -10.05 8.52 13.94
CA ASN A 300 -10.77 7.25 14.03
C ASN A 300 -11.14 6.70 12.65
N GLU A 301 -10.48 7.16 11.59
CA GLU A 301 -10.73 6.71 10.22
C GLU A 301 -9.55 5.95 9.61
N CYS A 302 -9.84 5.09 8.65
CA CYS A 302 -8.85 4.48 7.76
C CYS A 302 -9.46 4.29 6.37
N ILE A 303 -8.62 4.01 5.37
CA ILE A 303 -9.05 3.73 4.01
C ILE A 303 -8.50 2.38 3.57
N PHE A 304 -9.38 1.47 3.15
CA PHE A 304 -9.02 0.20 2.54
C PHE A 304 -8.97 0.34 1.02
N LEU A 305 -7.94 -0.25 0.43
CA LEU A 305 -7.73 -0.38 -1.01
C LEU A 305 -7.63 -1.88 -1.30
N ILE A 306 -8.69 -2.44 -1.88
CA ILE A 306 -8.88 -3.88 -2.06
C ILE A 306 -8.90 -4.20 -3.54
N GLY A 307 -8.09 -5.15 -3.97
CA GLY A 307 -8.10 -5.64 -5.35
C GLY A 307 -7.16 -4.94 -6.32
N CYS A 308 -6.44 -3.90 -5.89
CA CYS A 308 -5.47 -3.21 -6.72
C CYS A 308 -4.34 -4.14 -7.16
N GLU A 309 -4.02 -4.10 -8.46
CA GLU A 309 -2.96 -4.89 -9.08
C GLU A 309 -1.61 -4.17 -8.98
N ARG A 310 -0.54 -4.94 -8.73
CA ARG A 310 0.83 -4.45 -8.86
C ARG A 310 1.29 -4.58 -10.30
N TYR A 311 1.82 -3.51 -10.87
CA TYR A 311 2.28 -3.45 -12.26
C TYR A 311 3.80 -3.38 -12.38
N SER A 312 4.51 -2.91 -11.36
CA SER A 312 5.96 -2.69 -11.45
C SER A 312 6.75 -3.37 -10.34
N SER A 313 7.88 -3.92 -10.74
CA SER A 313 9.00 -4.26 -9.87
C SER A 313 9.86 -3.02 -9.64
N TYR A 314 10.55 -2.97 -8.51
CA TYR A 314 11.38 -1.82 -8.16
C TYR A 314 12.58 -2.20 -7.31
N ARG A 315 13.60 -1.36 -7.36
CA ARG A 315 14.79 -1.41 -6.50
C ARG A 315 14.97 -0.12 -5.71
N GLY A 316 15.76 -0.21 -4.66
CA GLY A 316 16.09 0.91 -3.79
C GLY A 316 14.90 1.45 -2.99
N TYR A 317 15.10 2.59 -2.34
CA TYR A 317 14.13 3.23 -1.45
C TYR A 317 14.48 4.71 -1.31
N ALA A 318 13.48 5.59 -1.17
CA ALA A 318 13.71 7.03 -1.10
C ALA A 318 14.60 7.50 -2.25
N LYS A 319 15.77 8.06 -1.94
CA LYS A 319 16.65 8.64 -2.96
C LYS A 319 17.18 7.63 -3.99
N SER A 320 17.22 6.34 -3.65
CA SER A 320 17.69 5.29 -4.55
C SER A 320 16.56 4.53 -5.24
N PHE A 321 15.29 4.94 -5.07
CA PHE A 321 14.17 4.30 -5.75
C PHE A 321 14.35 4.33 -7.26
N GLN A 322 14.18 3.17 -7.89
CA GLN A 322 14.27 2.97 -9.33
C GLN A 322 13.18 2.00 -9.77
N PHE A 323 12.52 2.32 -10.87
CA PHE A 323 11.76 1.33 -11.63
C PHE A 323 12.72 0.23 -12.08
N ASP A 324 12.28 -1.03 -12.02
CA ASP A 324 13.11 -2.16 -12.40
C ASP A 324 12.58 -2.85 -13.65
N GLU A 325 11.42 -3.49 -13.55
CA GLU A 325 10.81 -4.23 -14.65
C GLU A 325 9.30 -4.39 -14.43
N ASP A 326 8.65 -5.05 -15.40
CA ASP A 326 7.27 -5.50 -15.32
C ASP A 326 7.05 -6.38 -14.08
N TYR A 327 5.87 -6.26 -13.46
CA TYR A 327 5.42 -7.20 -12.45
C TYR A 327 4.16 -7.92 -12.93
N GLU A 328 4.27 -9.23 -13.18
CA GLU A 328 3.13 -10.08 -13.45
C GLU A 328 2.46 -10.49 -12.13
N ASP A 329 1.41 -9.76 -11.76
CA ASP A 329 0.64 -10.05 -10.55
C ASP A 329 -0.22 -11.32 -10.70
N ASN A 330 0.30 -12.40 -10.13
CA ASN A 330 -0.33 -13.72 -10.10
C ASN A 330 -1.21 -13.93 -8.87
N THR A 331 -1.45 -12.90 -8.06
CA THR A 331 -2.32 -12.98 -6.88
C THR A 331 -3.72 -13.44 -7.32
N PRO A 332 -4.33 -14.45 -6.66
CA PRO A 332 -5.67 -14.91 -6.99
C PRO A 332 -6.71 -13.79 -6.93
N ARG A 333 -7.85 -13.98 -7.58
CA ARG A 333 -9.00 -13.08 -7.49
C ARG A 333 -10.08 -13.69 -6.61
N ASP A 334 -10.80 -12.86 -5.88
CA ASP A 334 -12.00 -13.26 -5.15
C ASP A 334 -13.21 -13.43 -6.08
N ASN A 335 -14.36 -13.81 -5.50
CA ASN A 335 -15.60 -14.02 -6.25
C ASN A 335 -16.16 -12.75 -6.90
N TRP A 336 -15.67 -11.57 -6.54
CA TRP A 336 -16.06 -10.29 -7.14
C TRP A 336 -15.12 -9.88 -8.26
N GLY A 337 -14.01 -10.58 -8.46
CA GLY A 337 -12.98 -10.26 -9.45
C GLY A 337 -11.88 -9.33 -8.92
N ARG A 338 -11.82 -9.09 -7.61
CA ARG A 338 -10.76 -8.29 -6.97
C ARG A 338 -9.55 -9.16 -6.72
N ARG A 339 -8.33 -8.67 -6.94
CA ARG A 339 -7.12 -9.37 -6.49
C ARG A 339 -7.18 -9.57 -4.96
N TRP A 340 -6.62 -10.67 -4.45
CA TRP A 340 -6.40 -10.90 -3.02
C TRP A 340 -5.26 -10.04 -2.46
N CYS A 341 -5.36 -8.75 -2.71
CA CYS A 341 -4.48 -7.69 -2.26
C CYS A 341 -5.35 -6.75 -1.42
N HIS A 342 -5.13 -6.76 -0.10
CA HIS A 342 -5.86 -5.91 0.84
C HIS A 342 -4.86 -4.95 1.48
N VAL A 343 -4.99 -3.67 1.19
CA VAL A 343 -4.16 -2.62 1.77
C VAL A 343 -5.02 -1.75 2.68
N VAL A 344 -4.48 -1.35 3.83
CA VAL A 344 -5.08 -0.34 4.71
C VAL A 344 -4.15 0.85 4.88
N ALA A 345 -4.62 2.02 4.47
CA ALA A 345 -3.97 3.30 4.71
C ALA A 345 -4.31 3.81 6.10
N MET A 346 -3.27 4.03 6.92
CA MET A 346 -3.40 4.60 8.26
C MET A 346 -2.27 5.57 8.56
N ASP A 347 -2.62 6.80 8.96
CA ASP A 347 -1.66 7.87 9.12
C ASP A 347 -1.13 8.00 10.55
N ALA A 348 0.20 8.11 10.71
CA ALA A 348 0.84 8.37 12.01
C ALA A 348 0.92 9.88 12.32
N ILE A 349 1.16 10.24 13.58
CA ILE A 349 1.49 11.63 13.94
C ILE A 349 2.92 11.92 13.48
N TYR A 350 3.13 13.10 12.88
CA TYR A 350 4.47 13.66 12.69
C TYR A 350 4.94 14.32 14.00
N PHE A 351 6.05 13.84 14.57
CA PHE A 351 6.61 14.38 15.81
C PHE A 351 7.81 15.29 15.55
N ARG A 352 7.63 16.60 15.74
CA ARG A 352 8.75 17.56 15.68
C ARG A 352 9.74 17.32 16.81
N ASN A 353 9.26 17.11 18.03
CA ASN A 353 10.08 16.68 19.16
C ASN A 353 9.80 15.19 19.43
N PRO A 354 10.81 14.31 19.33
CA PRO A 354 10.61 12.88 19.57
C PRO A 354 10.02 12.55 20.95
N SER A 355 10.27 13.34 21.99
CA SER A 355 9.74 13.05 23.33
C SER A 355 8.21 13.18 23.43
N ASP A 356 7.58 13.99 22.57
CA ASP A 356 6.14 14.27 22.65
C ASP A 356 5.29 13.03 22.35
N GLN A 357 5.85 12.03 21.68
CA GLN A 357 5.14 10.79 21.33
C GLN A 357 4.77 9.92 22.53
N TYR A 358 5.47 10.07 23.65
CA TYR A 358 5.17 9.32 24.87
C TYR A 358 4.06 9.96 25.70
N GLN A 359 3.60 11.18 25.36
CA GLN A 359 2.43 11.77 26.01
C GLN A 359 1.22 10.88 25.75
N MET A 360 0.43 10.59 26.81
CA MET A 360 -0.67 9.64 26.68
C MET A 360 -1.70 10.03 25.62
N LYS A 361 -1.95 11.32 25.39
CA LYS A 361 -2.80 11.79 24.29
C LYS A 361 -2.29 11.34 22.91
N ALA A 362 -0.98 11.33 22.71
CA ALA A 362 -0.37 10.84 21.47
C ALA A 362 -0.45 9.31 21.39
N VAL A 363 -0.15 8.60 22.48
CA VAL A 363 -0.28 7.14 22.58
C VAL A 363 -1.72 6.69 22.27
N ASP A 364 -2.72 7.31 22.89
CA ASP A 364 -4.15 7.01 22.70
C ASP A 364 -4.58 7.22 21.25
N ARG A 365 -4.12 8.30 20.62
CA ARG A 365 -4.41 8.59 19.21
C ARG A 365 -3.84 7.51 18.31
N GLU A 366 -2.58 7.14 18.49
CA GLU A 366 -1.91 6.15 17.65
C GLU A 366 -2.50 4.74 17.85
N LEU A 367 -2.85 4.38 19.10
CA LEU A 367 -3.59 3.15 19.42
C LEU A 367 -4.95 3.12 18.74
N LEU A 368 -5.73 4.21 18.83
CA LEU A 368 -7.05 4.30 18.21
C LEU A 368 -6.97 4.16 16.68
N LYS A 369 -6.00 4.84 16.05
CA LYS A 369 -5.76 4.77 14.61
C LYS A 369 -5.39 3.34 14.17
N ALA A 370 -4.45 2.71 14.86
CA ALA A 370 -4.05 1.33 14.57
C ALA A 370 -5.21 0.36 14.74
N TYR A 371 -5.95 0.46 15.85
CA TYR A 371 -7.10 -0.42 16.11
C TYR A 371 -8.23 -0.25 15.12
N THR A 372 -8.58 1.00 14.77
CA THR A 372 -9.54 1.32 13.69
C THR A 372 -9.17 0.60 12.40
N SER A 373 -7.88 0.54 12.08
CA SER A 373 -7.34 -0.07 10.86
C SER A 373 -7.31 -1.59 10.91
N PHE A 374 -7.24 -2.17 12.11
CA PHE A 374 -7.10 -3.62 12.30
C PHE A 374 -8.42 -4.33 12.61
N SER A 375 -9.41 -3.63 13.17
CA SER A 375 -10.72 -4.15 13.62
C SER A 375 -11.98 -3.86 12.75
N PRO A 376 -11.94 -3.33 11.50
CA PRO A 376 -13.14 -2.81 10.83
C PRO A 376 -14.24 -3.82 10.53
N LEU A 377 -13.90 -5.11 10.43
CA LEU A 377 -14.83 -6.13 9.90
C LEU A 377 -15.68 -6.82 10.98
N GLY A 378 -15.63 -6.33 12.22
CA GLY A 378 -16.46 -6.84 13.32
C GLY A 378 -15.96 -8.15 13.92
N LYS A 379 -16.58 -8.57 15.02
CA LYS A 379 -16.32 -9.87 15.65
C LYS A 379 -17.03 -10.95 14.85
N GLY A 380 -16.30 -11.92 14.30
CA GLY A 380 -16.90 -13.09 13.64
C GLY A 380 -16.94 -13.03 12.11
N SER A 381 -16.41 -11.99 11.46
CA SER A 381 -16.13 -12.03 10.03
C SER A 381 -14.96 -12.97 9.76
N ASP A 382 -15.07 -13.88 8.78
CA ASP A 382 -14.05 -14.86 8.35
C ASP A 382 -12.73 -14.25 7.81
N TYR A 383 -12.48 -12.96 8.05
CA TYR A 383 -11.23 -12.28 7.69
C TYR A 383 -10.15 -12.57 8.74
N GLU A 384 -9.61 -13.78 8.68
CA GLU A 384 -8.50 -14.29 9.50
C GLU A 384 -7.12 -13.75 9.11
N PHE A 385 -7.05 -12.77 8.18
CA PHE A 385 -5.76 -12.30 7.68
C PHE A 385 -4.89 -11.75 8.81
N ALA A 386 -3.65 -12.21 8.87
CA ALA A 386 -2.62 -11.53 9.64
C ALA A 386 -2.45 -10.08 9.16
N ILE A 387 -1.95 -9.21 10.03
CA ILE A 387 -1.63 -7.82 9.70
C ILE A 387 -0.16 -7.76 9.33
N ALA A 388 0.16 -7.43 8.08
CA ALA A 388 1.52 -7.21 7.62
C ALA A 388 1.87 -5.72 7.74
N THR A 389 2.75 -5.39 8.69
CA THR A 389 3.15 -4.01 9.01
C THR A 389 4.65 -3.90 9.25
N GLY A 390 5.11 -2.79 9.83
CA GLY A 390 6.49 -2.56 10.22
C GLY A 390 6.66 -1.26 11.00
N ASN A 391 7.72 -0.52 10.67
CA ASN A 391 8.13 0.73 11.34
C ASN A 391 7.22 1.94 10.98
N TRP A 392 5.90 1.78 11.16
CA TRP A 392 4.87 2.79 10.91
C TRP A 392 5.16 4.11 11.61
N GLY A 393 5.23 5.20 10.84
CA GLY A 393 5.50 6.54 11.36
C GLY A 393 6.93 6.79 11.88
N CYS A 394 7.87 5.85 11.73
CA CYS A 394 9.20 5.96 12.35
C CYS A 394 10.28 6.55 11.43
N GLY A 395 9.99 6.72 10.14
CA GLY A 395 10.90 7.33 9.17
C GLY A 395 10.74 8.85 9.13
N ALA A 396 10.14 9.36 8.05
CA ALA A 396 9.90 10.79 7.86
C ALA A 396 9.06 11.44 8.99
N PHE A 397 8.32 10.64 9.76
CA PHE A 397 7.42 11.11 10.83
C PHE A 397 8.05 11.06 12.23
N ASN A 398 9.31 10.61 12.34
CA ASN A 398 10.14 10.73 13.53
C ASN A 398 9.59 9.99 14.78
N GLY A 399 8.78 8.96 14.57
CA GLY A 399 8.32 8.06 15.62
C GLY A 399 9.41 7.10 16.10
N ASP A 400 9.31 6.69 17.36
CA ASP A 400 10.12 5.68 18.00
C ASP A 400 9.61 4.28 17.61
N LYS A 401 10.53 3.45 17.11
CA LYS A 401 10.21 2.10 16.61
C LYS A 401 9.72 1.16 17.70
N GLN A 402 10.26 1.26 18.92
CA GLN A 402 9.86 0.38 20.03
C GLN A 402 8.43 0.73 20.49
N LEU A 403 8.15 2.02 20.67
CA LEU A 403 6.81 2.50 21.02
C LEU A 403 5.79 2.10 19.95
N LYS A 404 6.08 2.36 18.67
CA LYS A 404 5.19 2.01 17.56
C LYS A 404 5.00 0.51 17.40
N ALA A 405 6.00 -0.31 17.72
CA ALA A 405 5.88 -1.76 17.75
C ALA A 405 4.92 -2.24 18.86
N ILE A 406 5.05 -1.69 20.08
CA ILE A 406 4.14 -1.99 21.20
C ILE A 406 2.71 -1.54 20.90
N ILE A 407 2.52 -0.33 20.36
CA ILE A 407 1.21 0.20 19.98
C ILE A 407 0.52 -0.71 18.95
N GLN A 408 1.24 -1.14 17.92
CA GLN A 408 0.68 -2.03 16.89
C GLN A 408 0.38 -3.42 17.44
N LEU A 409 1.23 -3.96 18.32
CA LEU A 409 0.97 -5.23 19.02
C LEU A 409 -0.29 -5.15 19.88
N MET A 410 -0.47 -4.07 20.64
CA MET A 410 -1.67 -3.83 21.45
C MET A 410 -2.93 -3.77 20.59
N ALA A 411 -2.91 -2.98 19.52
CA ALA A 411 -4.03 -2.82 18.60
C ALA A 411 -4.38 -4.13 17.88
N ALA A 412 -3.39 -4.88 17.41
CA ALA A 412 -3.59 -6.18 16.74
C ALA A 412 -4.13 -7.24 17.71
N SER A 413 -3.63 -7.24 18.95
CA SER A 413 -4.12 -8.13 20.02
C SER A 413 -5.59 -7.87 20.33
N GLU A 414 -5.98 -6.60 20.50
CA GLU A 414 -7.39 -6.25 20.74
C GLU A 414 -8.27 -6.53 19.52
N ALA A 415 -7.74 -6.37 18.31
CA ALA A 415 -8.41 -6.79 17.07
C ALA A 415 -8.46 -8.32 16.88
N ARG A 416 -7.74 -9.09 17.72
CA ARG A 416 -7.60 -10.55 17.66
C ARG A 416 -7.03 -11.07 16.34
N ARG A 417 -5.99 -10.40 15.85
CA ARG A 417 -5.34 -10.75 14.58
C ARG A 417 -3.84 -10.96 14.77
N PRO A 418 -3.25 -12.00 14.15
CA PRO A 418 -1.81 -12.15 14.15
C PRO A 418 -1.11 -10.94 13.53
N LEU A 419 0.07 -10.59 14.04
CA LEU A 419 0.87 -9.47 13.57
C LEU A 419 2.14 -9.99 12.91
N ILE A 420 2.37 -9.61 11.65
CA ILE A 420 3.63 -9.79 10.93
C ILE A 420 4.34 -8.44 10.89
N TYR A 421 5.49 -8.33 11.56
CA TYR A 421 6.24 -7.09 11.69
C TYR A 421 7.55 -7.13 10.88
N ALA A 422 7.60 -6.35 9.80
CA ALA A 422 8.76 -6.17 8.95
C ALA A 422 9.64 -5.02 9.46
N ALA A 423 10.86 -5.33 9.90
CA ALA A 423 11.81 -4.34 10.43
C ALA A 423 12.78 -3.75 9.40
N TYR A 424 12.65 -4.11 8.11
CA TYR A 424 13.44 -3.56 7.00
C TYR A 424 14.96 -3.57 7.27
N GLY A 425 15.49 -4.74 7.61
CA GLY A 425 16.92 -4.96 7.88
C GLY A 425 17.38 -4.64 9.31
N ASP A 426 16.53 -4.07 10.17
CA ASP A 426 16.88 -3.74 11.55
C ASP A 426 16.87 -4.99 12.46
N LYS A 427 17.98 -5.73 12.45
CA LYS A 427 18.15 -6.97 13.23
C LYS A 427 18.11 -6.73 14.75
N ASN A 428 18.58 -5.57 15.20
CA ASN A 428 18.60 -5.23 16.63
C ASN A 428 17.18 -5.02 17.15
N LEU A 429 16.33 -4.32 16.40
CA LEU A 429 14.93 -4.17 16.74
C LEU A 429 14.23 -5.54 16.81
N ILE A 430 14.43 -6.41 15.83
CA ILE A 430 13.79 -7.74 15.82
C ILE A 430 14.24 -8.58 17.01
N THR A 431 15.54 -8.59 17.32
CA THR A 431 16.09 -9.36 18.43
C THR A 431 15.51 -8.87 19.76
N SER A 432 15.55 -7.56 20.00
CA SER A 432 15.04 -6.96 21.23
C SER A 432 13.52 -7.09 21.35
N PHE A 433 12.77 -6.94 20.25
CA PHE A 433 11.32 -7.10 20.26
C PHE A 433 10.91 -8.55 20.54
N SER A 434 11.62 -9.53 19.96
CA SER A 434 11.38 -10.96 20.25
C SER A 434 11.51 -11.25 21.75
N VAL A 435 12.60 -10.80 22.38
CA VAL A 435 12.85 -11.05 23.81
C VAL A 435 11.78 -10.38 24.69
N VAL A 436 11.37 -9.15 24.36
CA VAL A 436 10.29 -8.45 25.06
C VAL A 436 8.96 -9.18 24.88
N TYR A 437 8.62 -9.58 23.65
CA TYR A 437 7.39 -10.31 23.35
C TYR A 437 7.32 -11.64 24.10
N ASP A 438 8.39 -12.44 24.07
CA ASP A 438 8.44 -13.74 24.76
C ASP A 438 8.29 -13.56 26.27
N TYR A 439 8.95 -12.56 26.86
CA TYR A 439 8.76 -12.22 28.26
C TYR A 439 7.30 -11.88 28.58
N LEU A 440 6.71 -10.93 27.85
CA LEU A 440 5.32 -10.49 28.08
C LEU A 440 4.32 -11.65 27.89
N LYS A 441 4.49 -12.47 26.86
CA LYS A 441 3.64 -13.64 26.59
C LYS A 441 3.75 -14.68 27.70
N ASN A 442 4.97 -14.98 28.17
CA ASN A 442 5.21 -15.92 29.28
C ASN A 442 4.65 -15.44 30.62
N GLN A 443 4.59 -14.12 30.84
CA GLN A 443 3.96 -13.53 32.02
C GLN A 443 2.43 -13.44 31.90
N GLY A 444 1.83 -13.84 30.77
CA GLY A 444 0.39 -13.71 30.54
C GLY A 444 -0.06 -12.25 30.47
N ALA A 445 0.81 -11.33 30.00
CA ALA A 445 0.50 -9.91 29.92
C ALA A 445 -0.70 -9.64 29.01
N THR A 446 -1.51 -8.68 29.41
CA THR A 446 -2.69 -8.20 28.67
C THR A 446 -2.42 -6.87 27.98
N VAL A 447 -3.28 -6.49 27.03
CA VAL A 447 -3.21 -5.15 26.40
C VAL A 447 -3.25 -4.03 27.44
N GLY A 448 -4.06 -4.15 28.50
CA GLY A 448 -4.11 -3.18 29.59
C GLY A 448 -2.79 -3.09 30.36
N ASP A 449 -2.06 -4.19 30.54
CA ASP A 449 -0.75 -4.17 31.21
C ASP A 449 0.30 -3.40 30.39
N LEU A 450 0.31 -3.61 29.06
CA LEU A 450 1.15 -2.84 28.14
C LEU A 450 0.80 -1.35 28.20
N TYR A 451 -0.49 -1.01 28.27
CA TYR A 451 -0.91 0.38 28.44
C TYR A 451 -0.39 0.99 29.75
N TYR A 452 -0.41 0.25 30.86
CA TYR A 452 0.18 0.69 32.13
C TYR A 452 1.71 0.86 32.06
N TYR A 453 2.44 0.01 31.34
CA TYR A 453 3.86 0.24 31.08
C TYR A 453 4.07 1.59 30.38
N LEU A 454 3.27 1.93 29.37
CA LEU A 454 3.38 3.21 28.65
C LEU A 454 3.08 4.41 29.58
N ILE A 455 2.03 4.33 30.41
CA ILE A 455 1.72 5.36 31.41
C ILE A 455 2.90 5.56 32.37
N ARG A 456 3.48 4.48 32.90
CA ARG A 456 4.57 4.59 33.87
C ARG A 456 5.88 5.04 33.22
N TYR A 457 6.15 4.61 31.99
CA TYR A 457 7.32 5.03 31.22
C TYR A 457 7.29 6.53 30.92
N TYR A 458 6.12 7.06 30.50
CA TYR A 458 5.92 8.50 30.28
C TYR A 458 6.24 9.35 31.53
N ARG A 459 5.96 8.84 32.73
CA ARG A 459 6.16 9.57 34.00
C ARG A 459 7.60 9.57 34.50
N LYS A 460 8.51 8.82 33.88
CA LYS A 460 9.90 8.68 34.33
C LYS A 460 10.86 9.47 33.43
N PRO A 461 12.04 9.86 33.96
CA PRO A 461 13.13 10.29 33.11
C PRO A 461 13.56 9.13 32.21
N HIS A 462 13.42 9.29 30.89
CA HIS A 462 13.72 8.29 29.85
C HIS A 462 15.22 7.99 29.72
N ARG A 463 15.82 7.41 30.75
CA ARG A 463 17.23 6.99 30.77
C ARG A 463 17.45 5.65 30.07
N ASP A 464 16.46 4.77 30.19
CA ASP A 464 16.41 3.46 29.54
C ASP A 464 15.46 3.54 28.34
N SER A 465 15.66 2.69 27.34
CA SER A 465 14.68 2.52 26.25
C SER A 465 13.38 1.87 26.75
N LEU A 466 12.30 1.97 25.98
CA LEU A 466 11.00 1.38 26.37
C LEU A 466 11.10 -0.13 26.58
N PHE A 467 11.81 -0.83 25.70
CA PHE A 467 12.02 -2.28 25.81
C PHE A 467 12.82 -2.65 27.07
N GLU A 468 13.88 -1.92 27.40
CA GLU A 468 14.63 -2.14 28.65
C GLU A 468 13.76 -1.88 29.87
N TYR A 469 12.96 -0.81 29.83
CA TYR A 469 12.07 -0.43 30.92
C TYR A 469 11.04 -1.52 31.25
N ILE A 470 10.51 -2.24 30.26
CA ILE A 470 9.55 -3.32 30.46
C ILE A 470 10.10 -4.41 31.40
N PHE A 471 11.40 -4.70 31.33
CA PHE A 471 12.04 -5.69 32.22
C PHE A 471 12.24 -5.20 33.66
N THR A 472 12.14 -3.88 33.91
CA THR A 472 12.41 -3.31 35.23
C THR A 472 11.26 -3.47 36.22
N ILE A 473 10.05 -3.78 35.74
CA ILE A 473 8.85 -3.93 36.56
C ILE A 473 8.14 -5.21 36.14
N PRO A 474 7.96 -6.20 37.04
CA PRO A 474 7.19 -7.41 36.75
C PRO A 474 5.72 -7.08 36.41
N VAL A 475 5.13 -7.85 35.50
CA VAL A 475 3.72 -7.66 35.07
C VAL A 475 2.76 -7.69 36.25
N SER A 476 2.97 -8.60 37.20
CA SER A 476 2.17 -8.73 38.43
C SER A 476 2.15 -7.46 39.31
N SER A 477 3.09 -6.54 39.12
CA SER A 477 3.27 -5.34 39.96
C SER A 477 2.92 -4.04 39.22
N LEU A 478 2.34 -4.10 38.01
CA LEU A 478 1.99 -2.95 37.18
C LEU A 478 0.75 -2.20 37.64
N ARG A 479 -0.25 -2.94 38.13
CA ARG A 479 -1.54 -2.40 38.55
C ARG A 479 -1.63 -2.14 40.06
N CYS A 480 -0.58 -2.48 40.80
CA CYS A 480 -0.42 -2.20 42.23
C CYS A 480 0.02 -0.76 42.48
#